data_AF-A0A3B0XUZ3-F1
#
_entry.id   AF-A0A3B0XUZ3-F1
#
_cell.length_a   1.000
_cell.length_b   1.000
_cell.length_c   1.000
_cell.angle_alpha   90.00
_cell.angle_beta   90.00
_cell.angle_gamma   90.00
#
_symmetry.space_group_name_H-M   'P 1'
#
loop_
_entity.id
_entity.type
_entity.pdbx_description
1 polymer ?
#
loop_
_entity_poly.entity_id
_entity_poly.type
_entity_poly.pdbx_seq_one_letter_code
_entity_poly.pdbx_strand_id
1 'polypeptide(L)'
;MPSHLLTKPASAIHQGMPALKCKLKKSTSFFEFWPTPLIYFPVLIQWLYLSVRHRSLSLPLIANTSIALAGMVGESKASILNIVGQHASAFIAPFICINNDSSKPLDNRLRDALQALSSAGITLPVIAKPDIGCRGAGVKIIHNPRALEKYLLNFPTQATLLLQKKINHEAEAGIFYIRHPGQAQGHIFSLTLKYSPYVIGDGLQSLRQLIKADARAHKISHIYFSRHQNMLDEIIADGIAFQLSFAGS
;
A
#
# COMPACT_ATOMS: atom_id res chain seq x y z
N MET A 1 19.09 16.78 16.30
CA MET A 1 18.63 16.77 14.90
C MET A 1 17.21 16.21 14.91
N PRO A 2 16.17 16.96 14.53
CA PRO A 2 14.81 16.41 14.52
C PRO A 2 14.78 15.22 13.56
N SER A 3 14.44 14.05 14.06
CA SER A 3 14.24 12.86 13.24
C SER A 3 13.03 13.11 12.35
N HIS A 4 13.28 13.54 11.11
CA HIS A 4 12.23 13.62 10.11
C HIS A 4 11.61 12.22 9.97
N LEU A 5 10.28 12.10 9.94
CA LEU A 5 9.59 10.80 9.88
C LEU A 5 10.01 9.93 8.68
N LEU A 6 10.69 10.52 7.70
CA LEU A 6 11.18 9.87 6.49
C LEU A 6 12.67 9.53 6.52
N THR A 7 13.42 9.92 7.57
CA THR A 7 14.86 9.65 7.66
C THR A 7 15.19 8.53 8.64
N LYS A 8 16.20 7.73 8.31
CA LYS A 8 16.78 6.70 9.19
C LYS A 8 18.22 6.39 8.80
N PRO A 9 19.02 5.75 9.67
CA PRO A 9 20.35 5.27 9.28
C PRO A 9 20.28 4.37 8.04
N ALA A 10 21.22 4.49 7.11
CA ALA A 10 21.27 3.66 5.91
C ALA A 10 21.37 2.16 6.23
N SER A 11 21.98 1.78 7.35
CA SER A 11 22.02 0.40 7.85
C SER A 11 20.66 -0.15 8.29
N ALA A 12 19.66 0.71 8.47
CA ALA A 12 18.33 0.35 8.93
C ALA A 12 17.29 0.20 7.80
N ILE A 13 17.67 0.43 6.53
CA ILE A 13 16.76 0.22 5.39
C ILE A 13 16.71 -1.25 5.00
N HIS A 14 15.58 -1.65 4.43
CA HIS A 14 15.26 -2.97 3.88
C HIS A 14 15.49 -4.13 4.86
N GLN A 15 15.41 -3.87 6.17
CA GLN A 15 15.56 -4.90 7.19
C GLN A 15 14.53 -6.03 6.99
N GLY A 16 15.01 -7.27 7.04
CA GLY A 16 14.21 -8.47 6.80
C GLY A 16 14.02 -8.83 5.32
N MET A 17 14.55 -8.04 4.39
CA MET A 17 14.55 -8.37 2.96
C MET A 17 15.86 -9.01 2.53
N PRO A 18 15.85 -9.91 1.53
CA PRO A 18 17.07 -10.33 0.85
C PRO A 18 17.84 -9.11 0.32
N ALA A 19 19.17 -9.19 0.32
CA ALA A 19 19.98 -8.13 -0.26
C ALA A 19 19.53 -7.83 -1.69
N LEU A 20 19.25 -6.55 -1.99
CA LEU A 20 18.86 -6.10 -3.32
C LEU A 20 20.09 -6.18 -4.24
N LYS A 21 20.34 -7.36 -4.80
CA LYS A 21 21.42 -7.58 -5.75
C LYS A 21 20.98 -6.97 -7.08
N CYS A 22 21.34 -5.71 -7.34
CA CYS A 22 21.28 -5.10 -8.67
C CYS A 22 22.31 -5.77 -9.60
N LYS A 23 22.11 -7.06 -9.93
CA LYS A 23 22.94 -7.81 -10.87
C LYS A 23 22.75 -7.34 -12.32
N LEU A 24 21.68 -6.60 -12.59
CA LEU A 24 21.34 -6.09 -13.91
C LEU A 24 21.79 -4.63 -14.01
N LYS A 25 22.51 -4.27 -15.08
CA LYS A 25 22.83 -2.87 -15.44
C LYS A 25 21.59 -1.97 -15.64
N LYS A 26 20.37 -2.51 -15.53
CA LYS A 26 19.11 -1.84 -15.82
C LYS A 26 18.33 -1.61 -14.53
N SER A 27 18.04 -0.35 -14.22
CA SER A 27 17.26 0.07 -13.04
C SER A 27 15.74 -0.15 -13.19
N THR A 28 15.27 -0.44 -14.41
CA THR A 28 13.85 -0.62 -14.75
C THR A 28 13.65 -1.81 -15.67
N SER A 29 12.46 -2.41 -15.61
CA SER A 29 12.05 -3.45 -16.57
C SER A 29 11.76 -2.83 -17.94
N PHE A 30 11.83 -3.63 -19.01
CA PHE A 30 11.55 -3.15 -20.37
C PHE A 30 10.08 -2.72 -20.56
N PHE A 31 9.16 -3.29 -19.76
CA PHE A 31 7.73 -3.02 -19.83
C PHE A 31 7.21 -2.08 -18.73
N GLU A 32 8.09 -1.53 -17.88
CA GLU A 32 7.69 -0.75 -16.70
C GLU A 32 6.82 0.46 -17.03
N PHE A 33 7.07 1.09 -18.18
CA PHE A 33 6.33 2.27 -18.65
C PHE A 33 5.45 1.98 -19.86
N TRP A 34 5.14 0.70 -20.12
CA TRP A 34 4.24 0.36 -21.22
C TRP A 34 2.84 0.90 -20.95
N PRO A 35 2.12 1.38 -21.99
CA PRO A 35 0.75 1.81 -21.84
C PRO A 35 -0.12 0.70 -21.25
N THR A 36 -0.91 1.02 -20.23
CA THR A 36 -1.85 0.08 -19.59
C THR A 36 -2.68 -0.70 -20.62
N PRO A 37 -3.28 -0.10 -21.68
CA PRO A 37 -4.06 -0.86 -22.65
C PRO A 37 -3.26 -1.97 -23.35
N LEU A 38 -1.97 -1.75 -23.64
CA LEU A 38 -1.12 -2.75 -24.29
C LEU A 38 -0.92 -3.98 -23.39
N ILE A 39 -0.77 -3.76 -22.08
CA ILE A 39 -0.60 -4.84 -21.09
C ILE A 39 -1.89 -5.66 -20.94
N TYR A 40 -3.05 -4.99 -20.93
CA TYR A 40 -4.34 -5.64 -20.66
C TYR A 40 -5.05 -6.14 -21.93
N PHE A 41 -4.64 -5.74 -23.13
CA PHE A 41 -5.27 -6.17 -24.38
C PHE A 41 -5.25 -7.70 -24.59
N PRO A 42 -4.13 -8.42 -24.37
CA PRO A 42 -4.14 -9.89 -24.45
C PRO A 42 -5.08 -10.55 -23.43
N VAL A 43 -5.18 -9.99 -22.23
CA VAL A 43 -6.08 -10.48 -21.18
C VAL A 43 -7.54 -10.32 -21.61
N LEU A 44 -7.89 -9.20 -22.24
CA LEU A 44 -9.22 -8.95 -22.79
C LEU A 44 -9.59 -9.99 -23.87
N ILE A 45 -8.67 -10.27 -24.80
CA ILE A 45 -8.89 -11.28 -25.85
C ILE A 45 -9.12 -12.65 -25.23
N GLN A 46 -8.29 -13.05 -24.26
CA GLN A 46 -8.45 -14.33 -23.57
C GLN A 46 -9.79 -14.42 -22.85
N TRP A 47 -10.19 -13.36 -22.15
CA TRP A 47 -11.49 -13.30 -21.48
C TRP A 47 -12.65 -13.43 -22.47
N LEU A 48 -12.62 -12.72 -23.60
CA LEU A 48 -13.64 -12.82 -24.64
C LEU A 48 -13.73 -14.23 -25.23
N TYR A 49 -12.58 -14.83 -25.56
CA TYR A 49 -12.51 -16.21 -26.07
C TYR A 49 -13.13 -17.21 -25.09
N LEU A 50 -12.74 -17.16 -23.81
CA LEU A 50 -13.29 -18.05 -22.78
C LEU A 50 -14.78 -17.78 -22.54
N SER A 51 -15.21 -16.53 -22.61
CA SER A 51 -16.61 -16.17 -22.43
C SER A 51 -17.50 -16.76 -23.53
N VAL A 52 -17.04 -16.72 -24.79
CA VAL A 52 -17.73 -17.36 -25.91
C VAL A 52 -17.76 -18.88 -25.73
N ARG A 53 -16.60 -19.49 -25.42
CA ARG A 53 -16.47 -20.94 -25.22
C ARG A 53 -17.40 -21.47 -24.13
N HIS A 54 -17.53 -20.73 -23.04
CA HIS A 54 -18.34 -21.13 -21.88
C HIS A 54 -19.74 -20.50 -21.87
N ARG A 55 -20.10 -19.71 -22.88
CA ARG A 55 -21.39 -19.01 -23.00
C ARG A 55 -21.73 -18.17 -21.76
N SER A 56 -20.72 -17.58 -21.14
CA SER A 56 -20.85 -16.78 -19.93
C SER A 56 -19.73 -15.76 -19.82
N LEU A 57 -20.09 -14.48 -19.72
CA LEU A 57 -19.14 -13.38 -19.51
C LEU A 57 -18.52 -13.41 -18.09
N SER A 58 -19.23 -13.99 -17.12
CA SER A 58 -18.81 -14.00 -15.72
C SER A 58 -17.98 -15.22 -15.36
N LEU A 59 -18.21 -16.38 -15.98
CA LEU A 59 -17.54 -17.63 -15.60
C LEU A 59 -16.00 -17.55 -15.64
N PRO A 60 -15.36 -16.95 -16.66
CA PRO A 60 -13.90 -16.84 -16.69
C PRO A 60 -13.30 -15.94 -15.60
N LEU A 61 -14.13 -15.15 -14.91
CA LEU A 61 -13.71 -14.23 -13.85
C LEU A 61 -13.78 -14.87 -12.46
N ILE A 62 -14.29 -16.11 -12.35
CA ILE A 62 -14.51 -16.78 -11.07
C ILE A 62 -13.23 -17.53 -10.65
N ALA A 63 -12.38 -16.88 -9.84
CA ALA A 63 -11.20 -17.51 -9.24
C ALA A 63 -11.32 -17.71 -7.72
N ASN A 64 -11.85 -16.73 -6.99
CA ASN A 64 -11.96 -16.75 -5.53
C ASN A 64 -13.41 -16.54 -5.08
N THR A 65 -14.22 -17.60 -5.11
CA THR A 65 -15.67 -17.52 -4.87
C THR A 65 -16.06 -17.06 -3.46
N SER A 66 -15.16 -17.17 -2.49
CA SER A 66 -15.38 -16.64 -1.14
C SER A 66 -15.32 -15.13 -1.07
N ILE A 67 -14.75 -14.46 -2.08
CA ILE A 67 -14.62 -13.00 -2.15
C ILE A 67 -15.70 -12.45 -3.07
N ALA A 68 -16.35 -11.36 -2.66
CA ALA A 68 -17.33 -10.66 -3.49
C ALA A 68 -16.73 -10.30 -4.87
N LEU A 69 -17.50 -10.49 -5.94
CA LEU A 69 -17.06 -10.30 -7.32
C LEU A 69 -15.78 -11.07 -7.69
N ALA A 70 -15.47 -12.16 -6.98
CA ALA A 70 -14.30 -13.01 -7.18
C ALA A 70 -12.93 -12.30 -7.13
N GLY A 71 -12.85 -11.14 -6.47
CA GLY A 71 -11.62 -10.34 -6.40
C GLY A 71 -11.60 -9.12 -7.34
N MET A 72 -12.71 -8.81 -8.01
CA MET A 72 -12.80 -7.62 -8.87
C MET A 72 -12.95 -6.33 -8.04
N VAL A 73 -12.68 -5.20 -8.70
CA VAL A 73 -12.76 -3.86 -8.10
C VAL A 73 -14.13 -3.62 -7.45
N GLY A 74 -14.13 -3.10 -6.22
CA GLY A 74 -15.34 -2.76 -5.47
C GLY A 74 -15.56 -3.59 -4.20
N GLU A 75 -14.67 -4.54 -3.93
CA GLU A 75 -14.68 -5.34 -2.71
C GLU A 75 -14.39 -4.55 -1.42
N SER A 76 -15.02 -4.98 -0.33
CA SER A 76 -14.77 -4.48 1.03
C SER A 76 -13.49 -5.12 1.59
N LYS A 77 -12.54 -4.28 2.02
CA LYS A 77 -11.32 -4.73 2.69
C LYS A 77 -11.64 -5.45 3.99
N ALA A 78 -12.61 -4.95 4.76
CA ALA A 78 -13.05 -5.59 5.99
C ALA A 78 -13.60 -6.99 5.72
N SER A 79 -14.43 -7.16 4.68
CA SER A 79 -14.96 -8.47 4.29
C SER A 79 -13.84 -9.47 4.01
N ILE A 80 -12.83 -9.07 3.22
CA ILE A 80 -11.68 -9.93 2.90
C ILE A 80 -10.88 -10.30 4.15
N LEU A 81 -10.59 -9.31 5.00
CA LEU A 81 -9.85 -9.54 6.25
C LEU A 81 -10.61 -10.40 7.25
N ASN A 82 -11.95 -10.46 7.16
CA ASN A 82 -12.79 -11.28 8.05
C ASN A 82 -13.08 -12.69 7.49
N ILE A 83 -12.78 -12.98 6.22
CA ILE A 83 -12.95 -14.33 5.63
C ILE A 83 -11.93 -15.33 6.20
N VAL A 84 -10.80 -14.86 6.73
CA VAL A 84 -9.72 -15.74 7.16
C VAL A 84 -10.07 -16.54 8.43
N GLY A 85 -9.57 -17.76 8.53
CA GLY A 85 -9.73 -18.59 9.72
C GLY A 85 -8.84 -18.15 10.89
N GLN A 86 -9.11 -18.69 12.08
CA GLN A 86 -8.42 -18.32 13.34
C GLN A 86 -6.89 -18.30 13.24
N HIS A 87 -6.30 -19.28 12.54
CA HIS A 87 -4.85 -19.35 12.35
C HIS A 87 -4.30 -18.13 11.59
N ALA A 88 -4.96 -17.75 10.49
CA ALA A 88 -4.51 -16.64 9.65
C ALA A 88 -4.78 -15.27 10.30
N SER A 89 -5.84 -15.15 11.11
CA SER A 89 -6.14 -13.92 11.86
C SER A 89 -5.01 -13.46 12.77
N ALA A 90 -4.21 -14.40 13.31
CA ALA A 90 -3.04 -14.08 14.14
C ALA A 90 -1.93 -13.32 13.38
N PHE A 91 -1.91 -13.42 12.04
CA PHE A 91 -0.94 -12.75 11.17
C PHE A 91 -1.47 -11.45 10.56
N ILE A 92 -2.74 -11.10 10.82
CA ILE A 92 -3.35 -9.86 10.34
C ILE A 92 -3.19 -8.78 11.40
N ALA A 93 -2.75 -7.59 10.97
CA ALA A 93 -2.70 -6.43 11.85
C ALA A 93 -4.12 -6.09 12.36
N PRO A 94 -4.33 -5.96 13.69
CA PRO A 94 -5.63 -5.61 14.25
C PRO A 94 -6.20 -4.35 13.62
N PHE A 95 -7.50 -4.34 13.36
CA PHE A 95 -8.19 -3.22 12.75
C PHE A 95 -9.61 -3.08 13.30
N ILE A 96 -10.15 -1.87 13.14
CA ILE A 96 -11.56 -1.57 13.38
C ILE A 96 -12.15 -0.91 12.13
N CYS A 97 -13.47 -1.01 11.99
CA CYS A 97 -14.23 -0.32 10.96
C CYS A 97 -15.10 0.76 11.61
N ILE A 98 -15.12 1.95 11.04
CA ILE A 98 -15.92 3.08 11.51
C ILE A 98 -16.67 3.65 10.32
N ASN A 99 -17.97 3.89 10.48
CA ASN A 99 -18.73 4.68 9.53
C ASN A 99 -18.50 6.18 9.81
N ASN A 100 -18.19 6.94 8.77
CA ASN A 100 -17.97 8.38 8.86
C ASN A 100 -19.30 9.16 8.89
N ASP A 101 -20.08 8.91 9.93
CA ASP A 101 -21.46 9.37 10.07
C ASP A 101 -21.53 10.89 10.22
N SER A 102 -21.94 11.58 9.16
CA SER A 102 -22.05 13.04 9.11
C SER A 102 -23.23 13.60 9.90
N SER A 103 -24.13 12.76 10.44
CA SER A 103 -25.19 13.21 11.35
C SER A 103 -24.64 13.62 12.72
N LYS A 104 -23.45 13.15 13.07
CA LYS A 104 -22.75 13.48 14.31
C LYS A 104 -21.79 14.67 14.10
N PRO A 105 -21.66 15.57 15.09
CA PRO A 105 -20.57 16.56 15.11
C PRO A 105 -19.19 15.90 14.99
N LEU A 106 -18.23 16.61 14.39
CA LEU A 106 -16.87 16.09 14.15
C LEU A 106 -16.20 15.62 15.45
N ASP A 107 -16.36 16.36 16.55
CA ASP A 107 -15.80 16.01 17.86
C ASP A 107 -16.34 14.68 18.39
N ASN A 108 -17.63 14.41 18.17
CA ASN A 108 -18.24 13.14 18.57
C ASN A 108 -17.72 11.99 17.70
N ARG A 109 -17.59 12.19 16.38
CA ARG A 109 -17.01 11.19 15.47
C ARG A 109 -15.56 10.87 15.84
N LEU A 110 -14.78 11.88 16.19
CA LEU A 110 -13.40 11.73 16.65
C LEU A 110 -13.36 10.94 17.97
N ARG A 111 -14.21 11.30 18.94
CA ARG A 111 -14.30 10.61 20.24
C ARG A 111 -14.67 9.14 20.06
N ASP A 112 -15.70 8.86 19.27
CA ASP A 112 -16.16 7.50 18.97
C ASP A 112 -15.02 6.68 18.33
N ALA A 113 -14.29 7.27 17.38
CA ALA A 113 -13.16 6.62 16.72
C ALA A 113 -12.01 6.29 17.70
N LEU A 114 -11.64 7.23 18.56
CA LEU A 114 -10.59 7.04 19.57
C LEU A 114 -11.01 6.02 20.63
N GLN A 115 -12.27 6.04 21.05
CA GLN A 115 -12.81 5.07 21.99
C GLN A 115 -12.81 3.66 21.36
N ALA A 116 -13.25 3.52 20.11
CA ALA A 116 -13.21 2.25 19.40
C ALA A 116 -11.79 1.69 19.24
N LEU A 117 -10.81 2.56 18.95
CA LEU A 117 -9.39 2.17 18.92
C LEU A 117 -8.92 1.66 20.29
N SER A 118 -9.24 2.40 21.36
CA SER A 118 -8.88 2.04 22.73
C SER A 118 -9.49 0.70 23.15
N SER A 119 -10.79 0.49 22.91
CA SER A 119 -11.49 -0.76 23.21
C SER A 119 -10.94 -1.95 22.43
N ALA A 120 -10.38 -1.73 21.24
CA ALA A 120 -9.72 -2.75 20.44
C ALA A 120 -8.23 -2.95 20.80
N GLY A 121 -7.69 -2.22 21.78
CA GLY A 121 -6.27 -2.27 22.14
C GLY A 121 -5.33 -1.74 21.05
N ILE A 122 -5.83 -0.88 20.15
CA ILE A 122 -5.07 -0.30 19.04
C ILE A 122 -4.65 1.12 19.42
N THR A 123 -3.36 1.37 19.44
CA THR A 123 -2.78 2.70 19.70
C THR A 123 -2.30 3.37 18.41
N LEU A 124 -2.22 4.71 18.44
CA LEU A 124 -1.59 5.48 17.37
C LEU A 124 -0.06 5.22 17.36
N PRO A 125 0.61 5.21 16.19
CA PRO A 125 0.04 5.51 14.88
C PRO A 125 -0.76 4.35 14.25
N VAL A 126 -1.81 4.69 13.51
CA VAL A 126 -2.61 3.73 12.72
C VAL A 126 -2.61 4.08 11.24
N ILE A 127 -2.93 3.11 10.39
CA ILE A 127 -3.26 3.32 8.99
C ILE A 127 -4.76 3.53 8.86
N ALA A 128 -5.16 4.71 8.39
CA ALA A 128 -6.54 4.98 7.97
C ALA A 128 -6.68 4.74 6.47
N LYS A 129 -7.70 3.99 6.06
CA LYS A 129 -7.97 3.68 4.64
C LYS A 129 -9.47 3.51 4.37
N PRO A 130 -9.97 3.85 3.18
CA PRO A 130 -11.34 3.50 2.79
C PRO A 130 -11.54 1.99 2.76
N ASP A 131 -12.70 1.52 3.23
CA ASP A 131 -13.05 0.10 3.14
C ASP A 131 -13.13 -0.37 1.69
N ILE A 132 -13.85 0.38 0.86
CA ILE A 132 -13.89 0.21 -0.60
C ILE A 132 -13.01 1.29 -1.22
N GLY A 133 -11.99 0.89 -1.98
CA GLY A 133 -11.07 1.85 -2.59
C GLY A 133 -10.00 1.20 -3.44
N CYS A 134 -9.46 1.96 -4.40
CA CYS A 134 -8.49 1.48 -5.38
C CYS A 134 -7.12 2.17 -5.21
N ARG A 135 -6.04 1.44 -5.48
CA ARG A 135 -4.68 1.99 -5.71
C ARG A 135 -4.14 2.92 -4.60
N GLY A 136 -4.45 2.63 -3.34
CA GLY A 136 -3.94 3.41 -2.20
C GLY A 136 -4.57 4.80 -2.02
N ALA A 137 -5.58 5.16 -2.83
CA ALA A 137 -6.32 6.41 -2.65
C ALA A 137 -6.96 6.47 -1.26
N GLY A 138 -6.75 7.60 -0.56
CA GLY A 138 -7.27 7.81 0.79
C GLY A 138 -6.51 7.07 1.91
N VAL A 139 -5.41 6.38 1.62
CA VAL A 139 -4.56 5.76 2.66
C VAL A 139 -3.70 6.83 3.33
N LYS A 140 -3.76 6.94 4.65
CA LYS A 140 -2.98 7.89 5.45
C LYS A 140 -2.46 7.24 6.73
N ILE A 141 -1.26 7.64 7.16
CA ILE A 141 -0.79 7.35 8.51
C ILE A 141 -1.36 8.42 9.45
N ILE A 142 -2.02 7.99 10.51
CA ILE A 142 -2.58 8.84 11.54
C ILE A 142 -1.68 8.76 12.76
N HIS A 143 -0.91 9.83 13.01
CA HIS A 143 0.08 9.87 14.10
C HIS A 143 -0.49 10.33 15.44
N ASN A 144 -1.54 11.15 15.42
CA ASN A 144 -2.12 11.77 16.60
C ASN A 144 -3.62 12.05 16.38
N PRO A 145 -4.38 12.36 17.45
CA PRO A 145 -5.82 12.66 17.34
C PRO A 145 -6.15 13.79 16.37
N ARG A 146 -5.34 14.84 16.29
CA ARG A 146 -5.55 15.96 15.35
C ARG A 146 -5.43 15.53 13.89
N ALA A 147 -4.52 14.61 13.58
CA ALA A 147 -4.44 14.01 12.25
C ALA A 147 -5.67 13.16 11.92
N LEU A 148 -6.24 12.46 12.91
CA LEU A 148 -7.47 11.68 12.75
C LEU A 148 -8.67 12.59 12.49
N GLU A 149 -8.81 13.66 13.27
CA GLU A 149 -9.85 14.68 13.09
C GLU A 149 -9.83 15.24 11.66
N LYS A 150 -8.64 15.69 11.21
CA LYS A 150 -8.46 16.20 9.84
C LYS A 150 -8.78 15.13 8.79
N TYR A 151 -8.45 13.86 9.05
CA TYR A 151 -8.79 12.77 8.16
C TYR A 151 -10.30 12.60 8.05
N LEU A 152 -11.02 12.49 9.19
CA LEU A 152 -12.48 12.34 9.23
C LEU A 152 -13.19 13.51 8.54
N LEU A 153 -12.72 14.73 8.73
CA LEU A 153 -13.26 15.93 8.08
C LEU A 153 -13.20 15.86 6.55
N ASN A 154 -12.08 15.36 5.99
CA ASN A 154 -11.87 15.27 4.54
C ASN A 154 -12.32 13.94 3.92
N PHE A 155 -12.65 12.95 4.76
CA PHE A 155 -13.08 11.64 4.31
C PHE A 155 -14.55 11.69 3.86
N PRO A 156 -14.95 10.95 2.81
CA PRO A 156 -16.33 10.95 2.34
C PRO A 156 -17.33 10.68 3.47
N THR A 157 -18.43 11.43 3.48
CA THR A 157 -19.49 11.29 4.47
C THR A 157 -20.21 9.95 4.27
N GLN A 158 -20.67 9.34 5.38
CA GLN A 158 -21.38 8.06 5.40
C GLN A 158 -20.60 6.86 4.82
N ALA A 159 -19.33 7.05 4.44
CA ALA A 159 -18.47 5.97 3.97
C ALA A 159 -17.76 5.28 5.15
N THR A 160 -17.53 3.98 4.99
CA THR A 160 -16.76 3.19 5.96
C THR A 160 -15.27 3.37 5.74
N LEU A 161 -14.54 3.67 6.82
CA LEU A 161 -13.09 3.61 6.87
C LEU A 161 -12.62 2.48 7.80
N LEU A 162 -11.44 1.94 7.50
CA LEU A 162 -10.68 1.09 8.40
C LEU A 162 -9.61 1.90 9.10
N LEU A 163 -9.49 1.72 10.41
CA LEU A 163 -8.31 2.10 11.18
C LEU A 163 -7.58 0.81 11.58
N GLN A 164 -6.37 0.62 11.05
CA GLN A 164 -5.59 -0.59 11.25
C GLN A 164 -4.26 -0.28 11.93
N LYS A 165 -3.83 -1.12 12.88
CA LYS A 165 -2.53 -0.99 13.55
C LYS A 165 -1.41 -0.84 12.52
N LYS A 166 -0.59 0.21 12.65
CA LYS A 166 0.57 0.39 11.79
C LYS A 166 1.63 -0.66 12.15
N ILE A 167 2.03 -1.46 11.17
CA ILE A 167 3.14 -2.40 11.30
C ILE A 167 4.43 -1.68 10.90
N ASN A 168 5.48 -1.82 11.71
CA ASN A 168 6.78 -1.17 11.53
C ASN A 168 7.80 -2.13 10.90
N HIS A 169 7.37 -2.92 9.92
CA HIS A 169 8.24 -3.78 9.12
C HIS A 169 8.38 -3.19 7.72
N GLU A 170 9.60 -3.20 7.19
CA GLU A 170 9.86 -2.80 5.81
C GLU A 170 9.73 -3.95 4.83
N ALA A 171 9.91 -5.18 5.32
CA ALA A 171 9.83 -6.35 4.49
C ALA A 171 8.41 -6.55 3.96
N GLU A 172 8.25 -6.41 2.64
CA GLU A 172 6.98 -6.60 1.96
C GLU A 172 7.16 -7.53 0.76
N ALA A 173 6.31 -8.56 0.70
CA ALA A 173 6.25 -9.49 -0.42
C ALA A 173 4.80 -9.66 -0.89
N GLY A 174 4.60 -9.57 -2.21
CA GLY A 174 3.38 -10.04 -2.86
C GLY A 174 3.53 -11.51 -3.22
N ILE A 175 2.57 -12.34 -2.83
CA ILE A 175 2.56 -13.78 -3.12
C ILE A 175 1.44 -14.06 -4.11
N PHE A 176 1.77 -14.71 -5.22
CA PHE A 176 0.79 -15.29 -6.13
C PHE A 176 0.69 -16.79 -5.86
N TYR A 177 -0.39 -17.20 -5.21
CA TYR A 177 -0.70 -18.59 -4.89
C TYR A 177 -1.79 -19.14 -5.82
N ILE A 178 -1.62 -20.38 -6.27
CA ILE A 178 -2.59 -21.08 -7.13
C ILE A 178 -2.96 -22.42 -6.47
N ARG A 179 -4.28 -22.64 -6.31
CA ARG A 179 -4.86 -23.92 -5.89
C ARG A 179 -6.09 -24.22 -6.75
N HIS A 180 -6.07 -25.31 -7.50
CA HIS A 180 -7.22 -25.69 -8.31
C HIS A 180 -8.32 -26.38 -7.47
N PRO A 181 -9.59 -26.35 -7.92
CA PRO A 181 -10.66 -27.12 -7.29
C PRO A 181 -10.29 -28.60 -7.13
N GLY A 182 -10.61 -29.18 -5.98
CA GLY A 182 -10.30 -30.58 -5.65
C GLY A 182 -8.86 -30.83 -5.18
N GLN A 183 -7.95 -29.85 -5.25
CA GLN A 183 -6.59 -30.01 -4.73
C GLN A 183 -6.52 -29.71 -3.23
N ALA A 184 -5.90 -30.62 -2.46
CA ALA A 184 -5.66 -30.43 -1.03
C ALA A 184 -4.66 -29.29 -0.75
N GLN A 185 -3.69 -29.12 -1.65
CA GLN A 185 -2.63 -28.11 -1.54
C GLN A 185 -2.46 -27.40 -2.88
N GLY A 186 -2.04 -26.13 -2.81
CA GLY A 186 -1.65 -25.34 -3.96
C GLY A 186 -0.16 -25.03 -3.93
N HIS A 187 0.30 -24.15 -4.80
CA HIS A 187 1.70 -23.74 -4.88
C HIS A 187 1.83 -22.23 -5.01
N ILE A 188 3.00 -21.71 -4.58
CA ILE A 188 3.37 -20.32 -4.82
C ILE A 188 3.93 -20.25 -6.25
N PHE A 189 3.17 -19.63 -7.15
CA PHE A 189 3.55 -19.45 -8.54
C PHE A 189 4.58 -18.34 -8.72
N SER A 190 4.43 -17.25 -7.95
CA SER A 190 5.33 -16.10 -8.02
C SER A 190 5.41 -15.37 -6.69
N LEU A 191 6.55 -14.72 -6.46
CA LEU A 191 6.80 -13.87 -5.30
C LEU A 191 7.45 -12.56 -5.77
N THR A 192 6.85 -11.43 -5.38
CA THR A 192 7.32 -10.08 -5.71
C THR A 192 7.77 -9.38 -4.44
N LEU A 193 9.07 -9.14 -4.30
CA LEU A 193 9.65 -8.37 -3.21
C LEU A 193 9.55 -6.87 -3.47
N LYS A 194 8.99 -6.11 -2.53
CA LYS A 194 8.86 -4.65 -2.64
C LYS A 194 9.86 -3.96 -1.74
N TYR A 195 10.77 -3.23 -2.36
CA TYR A 195 11.76 -2.42 -1.66
C TYR A 195 11.29 -0.97 -1.68
N SER A 196 11.17 -0.35 -0.50
CA SER A 196 10.85 1.07 -0.40
C SER A 196 11.95 1.90 -1.06
N PRO A 197 11.60 2.94 -1.84
CA PRO A 197 12.59 3.78 -2.51
C PRO A 197 13.24 4.75 -1.52
N TYR A 198 14.58 4.75 -1.48
CA TYR A 198 15.39 5.62 -0.66
C TYR A 198 16.46 6.32 -1.50
N VAL A 199 16.88 7.50 -1.05
CA VAL A 199 18.19 8.08 -1.40
C VAL A 199 19.04 8.18 -0.14
N ILE A 200 20.36 8.04 -0.26
CA ILE A 200 21.28 8.13 0.88
C ILE A 200 21.98 9.49 0.80
N GLY A 201 21.92 10.24 1.88
CA GLY A 201 22.65 11.51 2.01
C GLY A 201 24.15 11.29 2.04
N ASP A 202 24.86 12.23 1.44
CA ASP A 202 26.33 12.34 1.44
C ASP A 202 26.80 13.57 2.25
N GLY A 203 25.87 14.28 2.91
CA GLY A 203 26.15 15.50 3.66
C GLY A 203 26.47 16.73 2.81
N LEU A 204 26.40 16.64 1.48
CA LEU A 204 26.77 17.72 0.55
C LEU A 204 25.64 18.06 -0.42
N GLN A 205 24.98 17.04 -0.97
CA GLN A 205 23.94 17.20 -1.97
C GLN A 205 22.57 17.41 -1.33
N SER A 206 21.76 18.24 -2.00
CA SER A 206 20.35 18.38 -1.63
C SER A 206 19.53 17.15 -2.01
N LEU A 207 18.37 16.96 -1.38
CA LEU A 207 17.42 15.89 -1.73
C LEU A 207 17.10 15.88 -3.23
N ARG A 208 16.95 17.05 -3.84
CA ARG A 208 16.73 17.21 -5.29
C ARG A 208 17.88 16.64 -6.12
N GLN A 209 19.12 16.91 -5.72
CA GLN A 209 20.32 16.43 -6.41
C GLN A 209 20.45 14.91 -6.26
N LEU A 210 20.24 14.38 -5.04
CA LEU A 210 20.25 12.94 -4.76
C LEU A 210 19.20 12.18 -5.60
N ILE A 211 17.96 12.71 -5.70
CA ILE A 211 16.90 12.11 -6.54
C ILE A 211 17.30 12.10 -8.03
N LYS A 212 17.95 13.17 -8.53
CA LYS A 212 18.39 13.24 -9.92
C LYS A 212 19.57 12.31 -10.22
N ALA A 213 20.45 12.09 -9.24
CA ALA A 213 21.60 11.22 -9.36
C ALA A 213 21.22 9.72 -9.27
N ASP A 214 20.12 9.38 -8.59
CA ASP A 214 19.68 8.00 -8.44
C ASP A 214 19.19 7.38 -9.76
N ALA A 215 19.73 6.20 -10.10
CA ALA A 215 19.51 5.51 -11.37
C ALA A 215 18.04 5.11 -11.64
N ARG A 216 17.20 5.01 -10.60
CA ARG A 216 15.77 4.69 -10.73
C ARG A 216 14.91 5.92 -10.46
N ALA A 217 15.16 6.63 -9.36
CA ALA A 217 14.32 7.72 -8.90
C ALA A 217 14.31 8.90 -9.89
N HIS A 218 15.41 9.14 -10.63
CA HIS A 218 15.46 10.22 -11.61
C HIS A 218 14.36 10.07 -12.68
N LYS A 219 14.00 8.83 -13.06
CA LYS A 219 13.04 8.53 -14.14
C LYS A 219 11.62 8.98 -13.83
N ILE A 220 11.29 9.06 -12.54
CA ILE A 220 9.98 9.51 -12.03
C ILE A 220 10.14 10.66 -11.03
N SER A 221 11.20 11.45 -11.20
CA SER A 221 11.57 12.57 -10.30
C SER A 221 10.44 13.58 -10.09
N HIS A 222 9.61 13.83 -11.10
CA HIS A 222 8.44 14.71 -10.99
C HIS A 222 7.46 14.28 -9.87
N ILE A 223 7.29 12.98 -9.65
CA ILE A 223 6.44 12.44 -8.56
C ILE A 223 7.06 12.78 -7.21
N TYR A 224 8.36 12.56 -7.05
CA TYR A 224 9.07 12.84 -5.80
C TYR A 224 9.19 14.33 -5.52
N PHE A 225 9.42 15.15 -6.55
CA PHE A 225 9.46 16.60 -6.42
C PHE A 225 8.11 17.14 -5.97
N SER A 226 7.02 16.68 -6.58
CA SER A 226 5.67 17.10 -6.16
C SER A 226 5.36 16.69 -4.72
N ARG A 227 5.90 15.57 -4.24
CA ARG A 227 5.64 15.07 -2.89
C ARG A 227 6.44 15.79 -1.81
N HIS A 228 7.69 16.14 -2.10
CA HIS A 228 8.66 16.63 -1.12
C HIS A 228 9.02 18.10 -1.33
N GLN A 229 8.14 18.91 -1.94
CA GLN A 229 8.42 20.30 -2.35
C GLN A 229 9.13 21.13 -1.28
N ASN A 230 8.73 20.98 -0.01
CA ASN A 230 9.27 21.75 1.12
C ASN A 230 10.66 21.28 1.60
N MET A 231 11.14 20.13 1.12
CA MET A 231 12.38 19.47 1.57
C MET A 231 13.41 19.32 0.45
N LEU A 232 13.08 19.72 -0.78
CA LEU A 232 13.90 19.42 -1.97
C LEU A 232 15.30 20.02 -1.91
N ASP A 233 15.43 21.18 -1.29
CA ASP A 233 16.69 21.91 -1.24
C ASP A 233 17.44 21.68 0.09
N GLU A 234 16.92 20.81 0.96
CA GLU A 234 17.62 20.37 2.17
C GLU A 234 18.75 19.39 1.86
N ILE A 235 19.88 19.55 2.56
CA ILE A 235 21.01 18.63 2.52
C ILE A 235 20.74 17.46 3.46
N ILE A 236 20.75 16.24 2.93
CA ILE A 236 20.59 15.04 3.74
C ILE A 236 21.96 14.65 4.30
N ALA A 237 22.03 14.51 5.63
CA ALA A 237 23.27 14.18 6.32
C ALA A 237 23.87 12.84 5.83
N ASP A 238 25.20 12.75 5.90
CA ASP A 238 25.94 11.56 5.46
C ASP A 238 25.46 10.29 6.17
N GLY A 239 25.28 9.21 5.40
CA GLY A 239 24.80 7.92 5.90
C GLY A 239 23.32 7.89 6.34
N ILE A 240 22.56 8.97 6.14
CA ILE A 240 21.12 9.01 6.42
C ILE A 240 20.33 8.70 5.15
N ALA A 241 19.48 7.68 5.22
CA ALA A 241 18.55 7.34 4.16
C ALA A 241 17.26 8.16 4.30
N PHE A 242 16.81 8.76 3.19
CA PHE A 242 15.54 9.49 3.08
C PHE A 242 14.53 8.68 2.25
N GLN A 243 13.38 8.35 2.84
CA GLN A 243 12.32 7.59 2.18
C GLN A 243 11.55 8.45 1.17
N LEU A 244 11.64 8.09 -0.11
CA LEU A 244 10.97 8.84 -1.18
C LEU A 244 9.47 8.58 -1.25
N SER A 245 9.01 7.40 -0.81
CA SER A 245 7.61 6.99 -0.85
C SER A 245 7.26 6.03 0.28
N PHE A 246 6.14 6.29 0.97
CA PHE A 246 5.56 5.34 1.93
C PHE A 246 4.54 4.39 1.28
N ALA A 247 3.71 4.88 0.36
CA ALA A 247 2.74 4.09 -0.39
C ALA A 247 3.04 4.14 -1.89
N GLY A 248 2.62 3.13 -2.64
CA GLY A 248 2.86 3.01 -4.09
C GLY A 248 2.04 3.94 -5.00
N SER A 249 1.57 5.09 -4.49
CA SER A 249 0.77 6.08 -5.23
C SER A 249 1.50 7.42 -5.32
#